data_AF-A0A949LKT8-F1
#
_entry.id   AF-A0A949LKT8-F1
#
_cell.length_a   1.000
_cell.length_b   1.000
_cell.length_c   1.000
_cell.angle_alpha   90.00
_cell.angle_beta   90.00
_cell.angle_gamma   90.00
#
_symmetry.space_group_name_H-M   'P 1'
#
loop_
_entity.id
_entity.type
_entity.pdbx_description
1 polymer ?
#
loop_
_entity_poly.entity_id
_entity_poly.type
_entity_poly.pdbx_seq_one_letter_code
_entity_poly.pdbx_strand_id
1 'polypeptide(L)'
;MDDVLKDLGNIQLPGKPPGKATPNSQASPGAVQGAAAKNTGGLMPSDQWCKQQAGSIAGMKIDTNIISSEFKIPDLEGLQDVFLKALNKGKINKTFPSAKFFQASFETKKVRAIYDTFLAFPEPDTLAALIQISRSSDEQERGDALMALVFLHLQTPEASISPTRWRELHQAALKKEHYTAIEFRARINAYGEFGPKNLRQALGDLVSAGGLQSKYNQSRGIKKEFDTQNYGVIHTATAKDIYFNEPDMPSRQQWEGSAQMGLQIEAAQKSFAEKLPSTRVGKLYAEAAKYNEESISIGNDIIKATQGGNQLEGQLQSIKSLKASSQGEKPVFEDVSPEVQAAQIKMLAKVGTLDDTQKKMLATAQEKRLVAQNIITQSYGELIQLMTANAGGDFVQMTASLPALTAANNNLIQSCIITAKWDQAMRSKDIPKPDAKKVESATTDLNSKYKE
;
A
#
# COMPACT_ATOMS: atom_id res chain seq x y z
N MET A 1 7.08 -2.77 27.95
CA MET A 1 6.90 -3.64 26.75
C MET A 1 5.65 -4.51 26.89
N ASP A 2 5.34 -5.02 28.10
CA ASP A 2 4.14 -5.85 28.34
C ASP A 2 2.79 -5.10 28.38
N ASP A 3 2.76 -3.80 28.70
CA ASP A 3 1.48 -3.07 28.85
C ASP A 3 0.94 -2.48 27.52
N VAL A 4 1.80 -2.19 26.54
CA VAL A 4 1.40 -1.75 25.19
C VAL A 4 0.65 -2.85 24.42
N LEU A 5 1.06 -4.10 24.60
CA LEU A 5 0.38 -5.27 24.03
C LEU A 5 -0.95 -5.56 24.75
N LYS A 6 -1.08 -5.21 26.04
CA LYS A 6 -2.34 -5.38 26.78
C LYS A 6 -3.39 -4.36 26.37
N ASP A 7 -3.05 -3.09 26.18
CA ASP A 7 -4.03 -2.05 25.83
C ASP A 7 -4.58 -2.22 24.40
N LEU A 8 -3.76 -2.74 23.47
CA LEU A 8 -4.19 -3.07 22.11
C LEU A 8 -4.79 -4.48 21.99
N GLY A 9 -4.37 -5.44 22.82
CA GLY A 9 -4.95 -6.79 22.90
C GLY A 9 -6.32 -6.84 23.60
N ASN A 10 -6.63 -5.84 24.45
CA ASN A 10 -7.91 -5.71 25.15
C ASN A 10 -8.98 -4.91 24.39
N ILE A 11 -8.84 -4.75 23.06
CA ILE A 11 -9.93 -4.22 22.23
C ILE A 11 -11.08 -5.23 22.27
N GLN A 12 -12.04 -4.98 23.16
CA GLN A 12 -13.25 -5.79 23.27
C GLN A 12 -14.09 -5.58 22.01
N LEU A 13 -14.13 -6.62 21.17
CA LEU A 13 -14.92 -6.63 19.94
C LEU A 13 -16.42 -6.62 20.29
N PRO A 14 -17.24 -5.78 19.64
CA PRO A 14 -18.69 -5.82 19.83
C PRO A 14 -19.26 -7.12 19.25
N GLY A 15 -20.02 -7.85 20.08
CA GLY A 15 -20.85 -8.98 19.64
C GLY A 15 -20.14 -10.33 19.61
N LYS A 16 -19.83 -10.90 20.77
CA LYS A 16 -19.56 -12.35 20.92
C LYS A 16 -20.91 -13.07 21.12
N PRO A 17 -21.45 -13.82 20.14
CA PRO A 17 -22.61 -14.67 20.41
C PRO A 17 -22.18 -15.88 21.27
N PRO A 18 -23.03 -16.37 22.17
CA PRO A 18 -22.76 -17.60 22.92
C PRO A 18 -22.71 -18.78 21.95
N GLY A 19 -21.67 -19.60 22.07
CA GLY A 19 -21.37 -20.69 21.16
C GLY A 19 -22.50 -21.72 21.07
N LYS A 20 -22.89 -22.03 19.83
CA LYS A 20 -23.48 -23.31 19.45
C LYS A 20 -22.65 -23.90 18.32
N ALA A 21 -22.11 -25.08 18.57
CA ALA A 21 -21.44 -25.88 17.55
C ALA A 21 -22.45 -26.28 16.47
N THR A 22 -22.22 -25.88 15.23
CA THR A 22 -22.89 -26.42 14.05
C THR A 22 -22.04 -27.58 13.49
N PRO A 23 -22.60 -28.77 13.28
CA PRO A 23 -21.93 -29.84 12.55
C PRO A 23 -22.03 -29.55 11.04
N ASN A 24 -20.95 -29.83 10.31
CA ASN A 24 -20.71 -29.53 8.88
C ASN A 24 -20.33 -28.08 8.52
N SER A 25 -19.25 -27.58 9.13
CA SER A 25 -18.34 -26.68 8.43
C SER A 25 -17.28 -27.54 7.72
N GLN A 26 -17.30 -27.60 6.40
CA GLN A 26 -16.08 -27.88 5.66
C GLN A 26 -15.12 -26.75 6.02
N ALA A 27 -14.12 -27.11 6.81
CA ALA A 27 -13.10 -26.23 7.32
C ALA A 27 -12.54 -25.34 6.20
N SER A 28 -12.49 -24.03 6.46
CA SER A 28 -11.54 -23.15 5.80
C SER A 28 -10.16 -23.82 5.87
N PRO A 29 -9.52 -24.19 4.75
CA PRO A 29 -8.20 -24.79 4.81
C PRO A 29 -7.17 -23.69 5.04
N GLY A 30 -6.42 -23.78 6.15
CA GLY A 30 -5.08 -23.18 6.19
C GLY A 30 -4.74 -22.18 7.30
N ALA A 31 -5.23 -22.36 8.54
CA ALA A 31 -4.48 -21.84 9.70
C ALA A 31 -3.34 -22.81 10.01
N VAL A 32 -2.28 -22.81 9.19
CA VAL A 32 -1.06 -23.58 9.48
C VAL A 32 -0.02 -22.63 10.07
N GLN A 33 0.37 -22.95 11.30
CA GLN A 33 1.49 -22.39 12.06
C GLN A 33 2.72 -22.24 11.15
N GLY A 34 2.98 -21.01 10.71
CA GLY A 34 4.26 -20.65 10.14
C GLY A 34 5.31 -20.65 11.25
N ALA A 35 6.40 -21.38 11.05
CA ALA A 35 7.54 -21.41 11.96
C ALA A 35 7.92 -19.98 12.37
N ALA A 36 7.91 -19.72 13.67
CA ALA A 36 8.33 -18.46 14.26
C ALA A 36 9.70 -18.08 13.67
N ALA A 37 9.75 -16.93 13.00
CA ALA A 37 11.01 -16.32 12.63
C ALA A 37 11.82 -16.15 13.92
N LYS A 38 13.05 -16.69 13.95
CA LYS A 38 13.96 -16.56 15.09
C LYS A 38 14.10 -15.08 15.44
N ASN A 39 13.70 -14.76 16.67
CA ASN A 39 13.88 -13.47 17.32
C ASN A 39 15.35 -13.02 17.27
N THR A 40 15.68 -12.13 16.35
CA THR A 40 16.74 -11.13 16.54
C THR A 40 16.03 -9.79 16.62
N GLY A 41 15.57 -9.44 17.82
CA GLY A 41 14.75 -8.27 18.14
C GLY A 41 15.50 -6.94 18.04
N GLY A 42 16.03 -6.61 16.87
CA GLY A 42 16.45 -5.27 16.49
C GLY A 42 15.51 -4.72 15.43
N LEU A 43 14.95 -3.53 15.64
CA LEU A 43 14.26 -2.80 14.58
C LEU A 43 15.27 -2.55 13.44
N MET A 44 14.90 -2.93 12.22
CA MET A 44 15.76 -2.71 11.07
C MET A 44 15.99 -1.20 10.86
N PRO A 45 17.23 -0.74 10.66
CA PRO A 45 17.51 0.66 10.37
C PRO A 45 16.75 1.12 9.11
N SER A 46 16.27 2.37 9.13
CA SER A 46 15.50 2.96 8.02
C SER A 46 16.20 2.86 6.67
N ASP A 47 17.51 3.13 6.63
CA ASP A 47 18.34 2.99 5.43
C ASP A 47 18.35 1.57 4.87
N GLN A 48 18.35 0.56 5.75
CA GLN A 48 18.32 -0.85 5.33
C GLN A 48 16.94 -1.21 4.77
N TRP A 49 15.87 -0.71 5.39
CA TRP A 49 14.51 -0.90 4.88
C TRP A 49 14.32 -0.25 3.52
N CYS A 50 14.76 1.01 3.34
CA CYS A 50 14.67 1.71 2.06
C CYS A 50 15.45 1.00 0.95
N LYS A 51 16.65 0.48 1.28
CA LYS A 51 17.44 -0.34 0.34
C LYS A 51 16.72 -1.63 -0.03
N GLN A 52 16.04 -2.27 0.92
CA GLN A 52 15.28 -3.49 0.66
C GLN A 52 14.10 -3.23 -0.29
N GLN A 53 13.38 -2.12 -0.14
CA GLN A 53 12.31 -1.76 -1.08
C GLN A 53 12.83 -1.41 -2.48
N ALA A 54 13.91 -0.62 -2.56
CA ALA A 54 14.60 -0.37 -3.82
C ALA A 54 15.12 -1.67 -4.48
N GLY A 55 15.38 -2.70 -3.65
CA GLY A 55 15.75 -4.06 -4.06
C GLY A 55 14.76 -4.74 -5.00
N SER A 56 13.48 -4.36 -4.96
CA SER A 56 12.42 -4.98 -5.79
C SER A 56 12.62 -4.82 -7.29
N ILE A 57 13.24 -3.72 -7.71
CA ILE A 57 13.65 -3.45 -9.10
C ILE A 57 15.17 -3.46 -9.29
N ALA A 58 15.93 -3.75 -8.23
CA ALA A 58 17.38 -3.77 -8.29
C ALA A 58 17.87 -4.86 -9.27
N GLY A 59 18.82 -4.50 -10.13
CA GLY A 59 19.34 -5.39 -11.16
C GLY A 59 18.48 -5.49 -12.43
N MET A 60 17.29 -4.88 -12.45
CA MET A 60 16.53 -4.72 -13.69
C MET A 60 17.10 -3.55 -14.51
N LYS A 61 17.32 -3.76 -15.80
CA LYS A 61 17.52 -2.67 -16.75
C LYS A 61 16.16 -2.09 -17.12
N ILE A 62 15.77 -1.02 -16.44
CA ILE A 62 14.47 -0.38 -16.63
C ILE A 62 14.47 0.46 -17.92
N ASP A 63 13.47 0.23 -18.78
CA ASP A 63 13.22 1.01 -19.99
C ASP A 63 11.86 1.72 -19.86
N THR A 64 11.88 3.00 -19.49
CA THR A 64 10.66 3.78 -19.29
C THR A 64 9.90 4.08 -20.59
N ASN A 65 10.53 3.92 -21.77
CA ASN A 65 9.84 4.11 -23.05
C ASN A 65 8.72 3.07 -23.25
N ILE A 66 8.83 1.91 -22.59
CA ILE A 66 7.83 0.84 -22.64
C ILE A 66 6.47 1.30 -22.11
N ILE A 67 6.40 2.36 -21.29
CA ILE A 67 5.16 2.90 -20.74
C ILE A 67 4.20 3.31 -21.86
N SER A 68 4.73 3.88 -22.95
CA SER A 68 3.93 4.29 -24.12
C SER A 68 3.17 3.14 -24.80
N SER A 69 3.59 1.89 -24.56
CA SER A 69 2.90 0.70 -25.06
C SER A 69 1.69 0.26 -24.22
N GLU A 70 1.48 0.88 -23.05
CA GLU A 70 0.33 0.62 -22.17
C GLU A 70 -0.45 1.90 -21.85
N PHE A 71 0.20 3.06 -21.70
CA PHE A 71 -0.46 4.30 -21.30
C PHE A 71 -0.10 5.46 -22.22
N LYS A 72 -1.12 6.26 -22.57
CA LYS A 72 -1.03 7.53 -23.30
C LYS A 72 -0.74 8.66 -22.32
N ILE A 73 0.49 8.71 -21.82
CA ILE A 73 0.95 9.77 -20.93
C ILE A 73 1.74 10.79 -21.76
N PRO A 74 1.33 12.08 -21.83
CA PRO A 74 1.97 13.08 -22.68
C PRO A 74 3.45 13.29 -22.37
N ASP A 75 3.82 13.30 -21.09
CA ASP A 75 5.19 13.33 -20.60
C ASP A 75 5.34 12.43 -19.36
N LEU A 76 6.54 11.90 -19.13
CA LEU A 76 6.80 11.09 -17.93
C LEU A 76 6.77 11.94 -16.65
N GLU A 77 6.96 13.26 -16.77
CA GLU A 77 6.86 14.18 -15.63
C GLU A 77 5.44 14.30 -15.06
N GLY A 78 4.41 14.15 -15.90
CA GLY A 78 3.00 14.23 -15.54
C GLY A 78 2.38 12.88 -15.16
N LEU A 79 3.13 11.77 -15.27
CA LEU A 79 2.68 10.43 -14.87
C LEU A 79 2.16 10.43 -13.43
N GLN A 80 2.93 11.03 -12.52
CA GLN A 80 2.59 11.07 -11.11
C GLN A 80 1.26 11.80 -10.88
N ASP A 81 1.04 12.96 -11.51
CA ASP A 81 -0.21 13.72 -11.40
C ASP A 81 -1.42 12.93 -11.93
N VAL A 82 -1.26 12.26 -13.08
CA VAL A 82 -2.30 11.43 -13.70
C VAL A 82 -2.74 10.32 -12.74
N PHE A 83 -1.77 9.56 -12.19
CA PHE A 83 -2.07 8.42 -11.33
C PHE A 83 -2.51 8.84 -9.93
N LEU A 84 -1.94 9.88 -9.32
CA LEU A 84 -2.39 10.38 -8.03
C LEU A 84 -3.84 10.87 -8.10
N LYS A 85 -4.20 11.64 -9.14
CA LYS A 85 -5.57 12.08 -9.36
C LYS A 85 -6.53 10.89 -9.49
N ALA A 86 -6.12 9.86 -10.21
CA ALA A 86 -6.94 8.68 -10.39
C ALA A 86 -7.06 7.84 -9.12
N LEU A 87 -5.97 7.63 -8.37
CA LEU A 87 -5.92 6.86 -7.12
C LEU A 87 -6.63 7.54 -5.94
N ASN A 88 -6.96 8.82 -6.07
CA ASN A 88 -7.79 9.58 -5.14
C ASN A 88 -9.29 9.52 -5.45
N LYS A 89 -9.68 8.94 -6.61
CA LYS A 89 -11.08 8.59 -6.85
C LYS A 89 -11.49 7.55 -5.79
N GLY A 90 -12.69 7.71 -5.23
CA GLY A 90 -13.28 6.74 -4.30
C GLY A 90 -13.62 5.42 -4.99
N LYS A 91 -14.62 4.71 -4.48
CA LYS A 91 -15.07 3.46 -5.10
C LYS A 91 -15.47 3.69 -6.57
N ILE A 92 -14.82 2.99 -7.49
CA ILE A 92 -15.07 3.12 -8.94
C ILE A 92 -16.41 2.47 -9.30
N ASN A 93 -16.57 1.17 -9.02
CA ASN A 93 -17.85 0.47 -9.17
C ASN A 93 -17.93 -0.75 -8.22
N LYS A 94 -18.97 -1.58 -8.36
CA LYS A 94 -19.14 -2.79 -7.51
C LYS A 94 -18.11 -3.87 -7.82
N THR A 95 -17.75 -4.04 -9.10
CA THR A 95 -16.83 -5.07 -9.60
C THR A 95 -15.39 -4.77 -9.26
N PHE A 96 -14.96 -3.55 -9.54
CA PHE A 96 -13.65 -2.99 -9.27
C PHE A 96 -13.83 -1.83 -8.27
N PRO A 97 -13.62 -2.07 -6.97
CA PRO A 97 -13.72 -1.00 -5.98
C PRO A 97 -12.65 0.06 -6.19
N SER A 98 -11.38 -0.34 -6.27
CA SER A 98 -10.24 0.50 -6.59
C SER A 98 -8.98 -0.34 -6.79
N ALA A 99 -7.91 0.25 -7.32
CA ALA A 99 -6.59 -0.37 -7.37
C ALA A 99 -6.05 -0.70 -5.96
N LYS A 100 -6.33 0.15 -4.97
CA LYS A 100 -5.93 -0.03 -3.56
C LYS A 100 -6.61 -1.21 -2.89
N PHE A 101 -7.82 -1.58 -3.33
CA PHE A 101 -8.51 -2.78 -2.84
C PHE A 101 -7.65 -4.04 -3.05
N PHE A 102 -6.87 -4.11 -4.12
CA PHE A 102 -6.02 -5.27 -4.42
C PHE A 102 -4.56 -5.09 -3.96
N GLN A 103 -4.27 -4.06 -3.15
CA GLN A 103 -2.94 -3.88 -2.56
C GLN A 103 -2.55 -5.13 -1.76
N ALA A 104 -1.26 -5.52 -1.75
CA ALA A 104 -0.79 -6.70 -1.04
C ALA A 104 -1.43 -8.07 -1.40
N SER A 105 -2.15 -8.18 -2.53
CA SER A 105 -2.89 -9.40 -2.93
C SER A 105 -2.24 -10.23 -4.05
N PHE A 106 -0.96 -9.97 -4.35
CA PHE A 106 -0.17 -10.63 -5.42
C PHE A 106 0.63 -11.81 -4.90
N GLU A 107 0.88 -12.83 -5.73
CA GLU A 107 1.41 -14.14 -5.32
C GLU A 107 2.90 -14.04 -4.99
N THR A 108 3.61 -13.24 -5.78
CA THR A 108 5.05 -13.00 -5.66
C THR A 108 5.33 -11.73 -4.86
N LYS A 109 6.30 -11.83 -3.94
CA LYS A 109 6.72 -10.69 -3.11
C LYS A 109 7.25 -9.53 -3.94
N LYS A 110 7.92 -9.84 -5.05
CA LYS A 110 8.53 -8.85 -5.95
C LYS A 110 7.47 -7.98 -6.63
N VAL A 111 6.50 -8.58 -7.32
CA VAL A 111 5.45 -7.79 -8.00
C VAL A 111 4.58 -7.06 -6.98
N ARG A 112 4.27 -7.70 -5.86
CA ARG A 112 3.61 -7.03 -4.74
C ARG A 112 4.35 -5.76 -4.32
N ALA A 113 5.65 -5.85 -4.04
CA ALA A 113 6.45 -4.71 -3.62
C ALA A 113 6.47 -3.59 -4.67
N ILE A 114 6.60 -3.92 -5.95
CA ILE A 114 6.59 -2.93 -7.05
C ILE A 114 5.22 -2.26 -7.16
N TYR A 115 4.14 -3.02 -7.10
CA TYR A 115 2.77 -2.49 -7.16
C TYR A 115 2.43 -1.62 -5.96
N ASP A 116 2.71 -2.10 -4.74
CA ASP A 116 2.51 -1.33 -3.50
C ASP A 116 3.32 -0.02 -3.55
N THR A 117 4.56 -0.07 -4.07
CA THR A 117 5.39 1.12 -4.29
C THR A 117 4.75 2.08 -5.28
N PHE A 118 4.25 1.59 -6.41
CA PHE A 118 3.58 2.41 -7.41
C PHE A 118 2.30 3.05 -6.85
N LEU A 119 1.49 2.32 -6.08
CA LEU A 119 0.30 2.87 -5.45
C LEU A 119 0.62 3.94 -4.40
N ALA A 120 1.72 3.77 -3.65
CA ALA A 120 2.15 4.72 -2.63
C ALA A 120 2.79 5.97 -3.25
N PHE A 121 3.60 5.81 -4.30
CA PHE A 121 4.30 6.89 -4.98
C PHE A 121 4.49 6.55 -6.48
N PRO A 122 3.55 6.97 -7.35
CA PRO A 122 3.59 6.60 -8.77
C PRO A 122 4.81 7.19 -9.46
N GLU A 123 5.68 6.34 -9.97
CA GLU A 123 6.92 6.71 -10.65
C GLU A 123 7.06 5.95 -11.99
N PRO A 124 7.73 6.55 -12.99
CA PRO A 124 7.97 5.88 -14.27
C PRO A 124 8.69 4.53 -14.11
N ASP A 125 9.69 4.45 -13.24
CA ASP A 125 10.52 3.25 -13.12
C ASP A 125 9.74 2.04 -12.60
N THR A 126 8.85 2.25 -11.62
CA THR A 126 8.01 1.19 -11.06
C THR A 126 6.92 0.75 -12.04
N LEU A 127 6.33 1.68 -12.80
CA LEU A 127 5.39 1.32 -13.87
C LEU A 127 6.07 0.53 -14.98
N ALA A 128 7.23 0.99 -15.45
CA ALA A 128 8.01 0.32 -16.48
C ALA A 128 8.43 -1.09 -16.03
N ALA A 129 8.83 -1.25 -14.76
CA ALA A 129 9.14 -2.56 -14.18
C ALA A 129 7.93 -3.51 -14.27
N LEU A 130 6.72 -3.07 -13.90
CA LEU A 130 5.51 -3.90 -14.04
C LEU A 130 5.27 -4.31 -15.50
N ILE A 131 5.45 -3.39 -16.46
CA ILE A 131 5.26 -3.69 -17.89
C ILE A 131 6.34 -4.66 -18.41
N GLN A 132 7.57 -4.56 -17.93
CA GLN A 132 8.64 -5.50 -18.30
C GLN A 132 8.38 -6.89 -17.70
N ILE A 133 7.95 -6.96 -16.44
CA ILE A 133 7.64 -8.24 -15.77
C ILE A 133 6.41 -8.92 -16.41
N SER A 134 5.43 -8.16 -16.88
CA SER A 134 4.27 -8.74 -17.60
C SER A 134 4.63 -9.39 -18.94
N ARG A 135 5.88 -9.25 -19.38
CA ARG A 135 6.47 -9.87 -20.57
C ARG A 135 7.55 -10.91 -20.24
N SER A 136 7.77 -11.20 -18.96
CA SER A 136 8.81 -12.13 -18.52
C SER A 136 8.44 -13.59 -18.80
N SER A 137 9.44 -14.46 -18.69
CA SER A 137 9.26 -15.92 -18.78
C SER A 137 8.76 -16.55 -17.49
N ASP A 138 8.90 -15.88 -16.35
CA ASP A 138 8.39 -16.37 -15.07
C ASP A 138 6.86 -16.27 -15.07
N GLU A 139 6.18 -17.41 -15.09
CA GLU A 139 4.73 -17.42 -15.26
C GLU A 139 3.99 -16.80 -14.06
N GLN A 140 4.55 -16.86 -12.86
CA GLN A 140 3.91 -16.35 -11.66
C GLN A 140 4.09 -14.84 -11.54
N GLU A 141 5.33 -14.35 -11.68
CA GLU A 141 5.59 -12.90 -11.71
C GLU A 141 4.83 -12.24 -12.88
N ARG A 142 4.78 -12.91 -14.05
CA ARG A 142 4.02 -12.42 -15.20
C ARG A 142 2.53 -12.30 -14.88
N GLY A 143 1.93 -13.32 -14.26
CA GLY A 143 0.52 -13.31 -13.88
C GLY A 143 0.18 -12.14 -12.95
N ASP A 144 1.01 -11.92 -11.94
CA ASP A 144 0.84 -10.82 -10.99
C ASP A 144 0.96 -9.48 -11.70
N ALA A 145 1.99 -9.30 -12.55
CA ALA A 145 2.23 -8.05 -13.24
C ALA A 145 1.13 -7.72 -14.25
N LEU A 146 0.57 -8.75 -14.92
CA LEU A 146 -0.62 -8.58 -15.76
C LEU A 146 -1.80 -8.06 -14.93
N MET A 147 -2.08 -8.65 -13.75
CA MET A 147 -3.17 -8.21 -12.88
C MET A 147 -2.94 -6.81 -12.28
N ALA A 148 -1.70 -6.47 -11.93
CA ALA A 148 -1.34 -5.11 -11.51
C ALA A 148 -1.71 -4.11 -12.62
N LEU A 149 -1.34 -4.40 -13.88
CA LEU A 149 -1.69 -3.55 -15.02
C LEU A 149 -3.20 -3.50 -15.26
N VAL A 150 -3.94 -4.62 -15.12
CA VAL A 150 -5.42 -4.63 -15.19
C VAL A 150 -6.01 -3.56 -14.27
N PHE A 151 -5.59 -3.53 -13.01
CA PHE A 151 -6.11 -2.59 -12.03
C PHE A 151 -5.70 -1.14 -12.30
N LEU A 152 -4.47 -0.92 -12.77
CA LEU A 152 -4.04 0.42 -13.17
C LEU A 152 -4.86 0.93 -14.36
N HIS A 153 -5.07 0.13 -15.40
CA HIS A 153 -5.91 0.48 -16.55
C HIS A 153 -7.37 0.76 -16.17
N LEU A 154 -7.94 0.00 -15.22
CA LEU A 154 -9.28 0.25 -14.69
C LEU A 154 -9.36 1.51 -13.83
N GLN A 155 -8.28 1.86 -13.13
CA GLN A 155 -8.21 3.09 -12.32
C GLN A 155 -8.02 4.34 -13.18
N THR A 156 -7.28 4.24 -14.29
CA THR A 156 -6.95 5.33 -15.22
C THR A 156 -7.42 5.06 -16.66
N PRO A 157 -8.72 4.81 -16.90
CA PRO A 157 -9.21 4.48 -18.24
C PRO A 157 -8.90 5.58 -19.27
N GLU A 158 -8.85 6.84 -18.85
CA GLU A 158 -8.55 7.98 -19.71
C GLU A 158 -7.08 8.01 -20.18
N ALA A 159 -6.17 7.44 -19.40
CA ALA A 159 -4.75 7.34 -19.74
C ALA A 159 -4.40 6.02 -20.45
N SER A 160 -5.32 5.05 -20.52
CA SER A 160 -5.06 3.77 -21.17
C SER A 160 -4.87 3.91 -22.68
N ILE A 161 -4.02 3.07 -23.28
CA ILE A 161 -3.90 3.00 -24.75
C ILE A 161 -5.22 2.58 -25.43
N SER A 162 -6.06 1.80 -24.75
CA SER A 162 -7.35 1.33 -25.27
C SER A 162 -8.34 1.07 -24.12
N PRO A 163 -9.63 1.42 -24.25
CA PRO A 163 -10.65 1.13 -23.24
C PRO A 163 -10.79 -0.36 -22.87
N THR A 164 -10.34 -1.27 -23.74
CA THR A 164 -10.41 -2.72 -23.54
C THR A 164 -9.10 -3.34 -23.08
N ARG A 165 -8.03 -2.56 -22.89
CA ARG A 165 -6.69 -3.10 -22.63
C ARG A 165 -6.64 -3.95 -21.35
N TRP A 166 -7.30 -3.50 -20.29
CA TRP A 166 -7.42 -4.26 -19.04
C TRP A 166 -8.03 -5.67 -19.28
N ARG A 167 -8.96 -5.82 -20.22
CA ARG A 167 -9.63 -7.10 -20.49
C ARG A 167 -8.68 -8.09 -21.13
N GLU A 168 -7.86 -7.63 -22.07
CA GLU A 168 -6.85 -8.47 -22.73
C GLU A 168 -5.82 -8.99 -21.71
N LEU A 169 -5.38 -8.12 -20.81
CA LEU A 169 -4.44 -8.45 -19.73
C LEU A 169 -5.06 -9.44 -18.74
N HIS A 170 -6.32 -9.24 -18.35
CA HIS A 170 -7.03 -10.16 -17.45
C HIS A 170 -7.22 -11.54 -18.09
N GLN A 171 -7.62 -11.59 -19.37
CA GLN A 171 -7.73 -12.84 -20.12
C GLN A 171 -6.37 -13.56 -20.23
N ALA A 172 -5.28 -12.82 -20.42
CA ALA A 172 -3.94 -13.39 -20.43
C ALA A 172 -3.56 -13.98 -19.05
N ALA A 173 -3.86 -13.29 -17.96
CA ALA A 173 -3.63 -13.78 -16.60
C ALA A 173 -4.45 -15.04 -16.27
N LEU A 174 -5.70 -15.11 -16.74
CA LEU A 174 -6.61 -16.26 -16.52
C LEU A 174 -6.22 -17.54 -17.27
N LYS A 175 -5.29 -17.48 -18.24
CA LYS A 175 -4.79 -18.71 -18.92
C LYS A 175 -4.07 -19.66 -17.97
N LYS A 176 -3.76 -19.21 -16.75
CA LYS A 176 -3.15 -19.97 -15.68
C LYS A 176 -3.99 -19.83 -14.42
N GLU A 177 -3.84 -20.79 -13.52
CA GLU A 177 -4.36 -20.64 -12.17
C GLU A 177 -3.57 -19.56 -11.46
N HIS A 178 -4.25 -18.46 -11.14
CA HIS A 178 -3.69 -17.27 -10.54
C HIS A 178 -4.75 -16.63 -9.63
N TYR A 179 -4.42 -16.46 -8.36
CA TYR A 179 -5.38 -16.03 -7.33
C TYR A 179 -6.10 -14.73 -7.68
N THR A 180 -5.34 -13.65 -7.86
CA THR A 180 -5.91 -12.30 -8.04
C THR A 180 -6.78 -12.21 -9.29
N ALA A 181 -6.44 -12.98 -10.33
CA ALA A 181 -7.19 -13.04 -11.58
C ALA A 181 -8.53 -13.77 -11.41
N ILE A 182 -8.54 -14.86 -10.64
CA ILE A 182 -9.74 -15.65 -10.33
C ILE A 182 -10.65 -14.88 -9.37
N GLU A 183 -10.12 -14.24 -8.33
CA GLU A 183 -10.87 -13.35 -7.44
C GLU A 183 -11.55 -12.21 -8.22
N PHE A 184 -10.80 -11.54 -9.10
CA PHE A 184 -11.38 -10.48 -9.92
C PHE A 184 -12.44 -11.02 -10.89
N ARG A 185 -12.24 -12.23 -11.45
CA ARG A 185 -13.25 -12.90 -12.28
C ARG A 185 -14.52 -13.23 -11.49
N ALA A 186 -14.40 -13.59 -10.20
CA ALA A 186 -15.56 -13.81 -9.34
C ALA A 186 -16.42 -12.54 -9.24
N ARG A 187 -15.79 -11.37 -9.03
CA ARG A 187 -16.48 -10.07 -8.99
C ARG A 187 -17.14 -9.72 -10.33
N ILE A 188 -16.42 -9.90 -11.44
CA ILE A 188 -16.95 -9.68 -12.80
C ILE A 188 -18.22 -10.51 -13.03
N ASN A 189 -18.16 -11.81 -12.73
CA ASN A 189 -19.28 -12.72 -12.88
C ASN A 189 -20.44 -12.39 -11.92
N ALA A 190 -20.14 -11.96 -10.69
CA ALA A 190 -21.15 -11.65 -9.70
C ALA A 190 -22.00 -10.44 -10.08
N TYR A 191 -21.39 -9.41 -10.68
CA TYR A 191 -22.07 -8.15 -10.98
C TYR A 191 -22.42 -7.98 -12.47
N GLY A 192 -22.06 -8.94 -13.32
CA GLY A 192 -22.40 -8.90 -14.75
C GLY A 192 -21.69 -7.77 -15.50
N GLU A 193 -20.51 -7.35 -15.04
CA GLU A 193 -19.68 -6.45 -15.83
C GLU A 193 -19.07 -7.24 -17.01
N PHE A 194 -19.24 -6.72 -18.22
CA PHE A 194 -18.68 -7.30 -19.46
C PHE A 194 -19.21 -8.69 -19.86
N GLY A 195 -20.33 -9.12 -19.29
CA GLY A 195 -21.04 -10.34 -19.62
C GLY A 195 -22.33 -10.49 -18.80
N PRO A 196 -23.18 -11.49 -19.08
CA PRO A 196 -24.34 -11.74 -18.23
C PRO A 196 -23.88 -12.11 -16.82
N LYS A 197 -24.58 -11.58 -15.81
CA LYS A 197 -24.39 -11.97 -14.41
C LYS A 197 -24.47 -13.50 -14.28
N ASN A 198 -23.46 -14.09 -13.65
CA ASN A 198 -23.34 -15.53 -13.45
C ASN A 198 -22.85 -15.84 -12.03
N LEU A 199 -23.78 -15.82 -11.08
CA LEU A 199 -23.48 -16.07 -9.66
C LEU A 199 -22.94 -17.48 -9.42
N ARG A 200 -23.37 -18.49 -10.18
CA ARG A 200 -22.81 -19.85 -10.04
C ARG A 200 -21.33 -19.88 -10.37
N GLN A 201 -20.92 -19.23 -11.47
CA GLN A 201 -19.51 -19.13 -11.83
C GLN A 201 -18.74 -18.28 -10.81
N ALA A 202 -19.31 -17.17 -10.35
CA ALA A 202 -18.68 -16.33 -9.33
C ALA A 202 -18.35 -17.10 -8.04
N LEU A 203 -19.30 -17.90 -7.54
CA LEU A 203 -19.08 -18.72 -6.34
C LEU A 203 -18.09 -19.88 -6.60
N GLY A 204 -18.12 -20.47 -7.79
CA GLY A 204 -17.12 -21.46 -8.20
C GLY A 204 -15.71 -20.87 -8.29
N ASP A 205 -15.59 -19.63 -8.75
CA ASP A 205 -14.33 -18.89 -8.78
C ASP A 205 -13.82 -18.60 -7.37
N LEU A 206 -14.70 -18.19 -6.43
CA LEU A 206 -14.31 -18.02 -5.02
C LEU A 206 -13.81 -19.32 -4.41
N VAL A 207 -14.53 -20.43 -4.57
CA VAL A 207 -14.06 -21.75 -4.08
C VAL A 207 -12.70 -22.11 -4.68
N SER A 208 -12.51 -21.83 -5.97
CA SER A 208 -11.24 -22.07 -6.65
C SER A 208 -10.11 -21.22 -6.06
N ALA A 209 -10.32 -19.92 -5.91
CA ALA A 209 -9.35 -18.99 -5.35
C ALA A 209 -8.95 -19.35 -3.91
N GLY A 210 -9.93 -19.65 -3.06
CA GLY A 210 -9.70 -20.07 -1.67
C GLY A 210 -8.93 -21.40 -1.55
N GLY A 211 -8.99 -22.26 -2.57
CA GLY A 211 -8.27 -23.53 -2.61
C GLY A 211 -6.83 -23.45 -3.16
N LEU A 212 -6.43 -22.33 -3.77
CA LEU A 212 -5.15 -22.25 -4.50
C LEU A 212 -3.93 -22.42 -3.60
N GLN A 213 -3.93 -21.84 -2.41
CA GLN A 213 -2.81 -21.97 -1.48
C GLN A 213 -2.52 -23.44 -1.16
N SER A 214 -3.56 -24.20 -0.83
CA SER A 214 -3.45 -25.63 -0.54
C SER A 214 -2.96 -26.40 -1.77
N LYS A 215 -3.47 -26.06 -2.95
CA LYS A 215 -3.05 -26.66 -4.21
C LYS A 215 -1.57 -26.40 -4.52
N TYR A 216 -1.08 -25.19 -4.32
CA TYR A 216 0.32 -24.82 -4.54
C TYR A 216 1.24 -25.56 -3.57
N ASN A 217 0.85 -25.65 -2.30
CA ASN A 217 1.58 -26.39 -1.27
C ASN A 217 1.67 -27.90 -1.54
N GLN A 218 0.68 -28.48 -2.22
CA GLN A 218 0.61 -29.90 -2.56
C GLN A 218 1.24 -30.23 -3.92
N SER A 219 1.64 -29.23 -4.71
CA SER A 219 2.21 -29.44 -6.04
C SER A 219 3.58 -30.12 -5.96
N ARG A 220 3.80 -31.16 -6.77
CA ARG A 220 5.05 -31.96 -6.80
C ARG A 220 6.19 -31.30 -7.60
N GLY A 221 6.07 -30.02 -7.94
CA GLY A 221 7.02 -29.26 -8.77
C GLY A 221 7.72 -28.14 -7.99
N ILE A 222 8.19 -27.10 -8.70
CA ILE A 222 8.66 -25.87 -8.06
C ILE A 222 7.51 -25.29 -7.23
N LYS A 223 7.75 -25.12 -5.93
CA LYS A 223 6.77 -24.52 -5.03
C LYS A 223 6.51 -23.09 -5.50
N LYS A 224 5.27 -22.84 -5.89
CA LYS A 224 4.78 -21.49 -6.20
C LYS A 224 4.79 -20.64 -4.93
N GLU A 225 5.13 -19.36 -5.09
CA GLU A 225 4.98 -18.38 -4.01
C GLU A 225 3.49 -18.15 -3.70
N PHE A 226 3.18 -17.79 -2.46
CA PHE A 226 1.83 -17.39 -2.06
C PHE A 226 1.96 -16.49 -0.84
N ASP A 227 2.05 -15.18 -1.06
CA ASP A 227 2.20 -14.19 0.03
C ASP A 227 0.91 -14.04 0.83
N THR A 228 0.78 -14.74 1.95
CA THR A 228 -0.48 -14.84 2.72
C THR A 228 -0.98 -13.54 3.37
N GLN A 229 -0.25 -12.41 3.25
CA GLN A 229 -0.52 -11.19 4.01
C GLN A 229 -1.92 -10.59 3.81
N ASN A 230 -2.48 -10.63 2.59
CA ASN A 230 -3.78 -9.99 2.32
C ASN A 230 -4.83 -10.87 1.61
N TYR A 231 -4.49 -12.10 1.26
CA TYR A 231 -5.36 -13.00 0.50
C TYR A 231 -6.67 -13.31 1.23
N GLY A 232 -6.56 -13.68 2.51
CA GLY A 232 -7.74 -14.00 3.32
C GLY A 232 -8.68 -12.80 3.45
N VAL A 233 -8.14 -11.57 3.49
CA VAL A 233 -8.93 -10.35 3.60
C VAL A 233 -9.63 -10.03 2.28
N ILE A 234 -8.94 -10.09 1.14
CA ILE A 234 -9.54 -9.83 -0.19
C ILE A 234 -10.60 -10.88 -0.53
N HIS A 235 -10.31 -12.16 -0.25
CA HIS A 235 -11.27 -13.24 -0.43
C HIS A 235 -12.53 -13.01 0.42
N THR A 236 -12.35 -12.72 1.71
CA THR A 236 -13.47 -12.49 2.65
C THR A 236 -14.26 -11.23 2.29
N ALA A 237 -13.58 -10.14 1.91
CA ALA A 237 -14.23 -8.91 1.47
C ALA A 237 -15.05 -9.14 0.19
N THR A 238 -14.53 -9.92 -0.76
CA THR A 238 -15.25 -10.27 -1.98
C THR A 238 -16.46 -11.15 -1.71
N ALA A 239 -16.33 -12.19 -0.88
CA ALA A 239 -17.45 -13.02 -0.46
C ALA A 239 -18.54 -12.20 0.25
N LYS A 240 -18.14 -11.32 1.18
CA LYS A 240 -19.04 -10.38 1.89
C LYS A 240 -19.79 -9.48 0.90
N ASP A 241 -19.06 -8.84 0.00
CA ASP A 241 -19.66 -7.93 -0.99
C ASP A 241 -20.66 -8.65 -1.89
N ILE A 242 -20.36 -9.86 -2.35
CA ILE A 242 -21.31 -10.65 -3.15
C ILE A 242 -22.53 -11.04 -2.30
N TYR A 243 -22.31 -11.53 -1.08
CA TYR A 243 -23.39 -11.94 -0.18
C TYR A 243 -24.40 -10.82 0.08
N PHE A 244 -23.94 -9.62 0.43
CA PHE A 244 -24.85 -8.52 0.76
C PHE A 244 -25.45 -7.83 -0.47
N ASN A 245 -24.78 -7.88 -1.63
CA ASN A 245 -25.31 -7.24 -2.84
C ASN A 245 -26.20 -8.17 -3.69
N GLU A 246 -26.10 -9.49 -3.53
CA GLU A 246 -26.81 -10.48 -4.36
C GLU A 246 -27.72 -11.36 -3.48
N PRO A 247 -28.96 -10.92 -3.17
CA PRO A 247 -29.87 -11.64 -2.27
C PRO A 247 -30.21 -13.05 -2.78
N ASP A 248 -30.33 -13.22 -4.09
CA ASP A 248 -30.69 -14.48 -4.75
C ASP A 248 -29.49 -15.40 -5.05
N MET A 249 -28.35 -15.19 -4.39
CA MET A 249 -27.16 -16.01 -4.63
C MET A 249 -27.41 -17.51 -4.33
N PRO A 250 -26.93 -18.43 -5.19
CA PRO A 250 -27.01 -19.87 -4.92
C PRO A 250 -26.29 -20.23 -3.61
N SER A 251 -26.82 -21.22 -2.89
CA SER A 251 -26.22 -21.75 -1.65
C SER A 251 -25.86 -20.67 -0.62
N ARG A 252 -26.66 -19.59 -0.54
CA ARG A 252 -26.43 -18.42 0.32
C ARG A 252 -25.99 -18.77 1.76
N GLN A 253 -26.63 -19.76 2.38
CA GLN A 253 -26.30 -20.22 3.74
C GLN A 253 -24.83 -20.65 3.91
N GLN A 254 -24.19 -21.21 2.87
CA GLN A 254 -22.78 -21.61 2.93
C GLN A 254 -21.83 -20.41 3.04
N TRP A 255 -22.25 -19.23 2.57
CA TRP A 255 -21.44 -18.02 2.52
C TRP A 255 -21.74 -17.03 3.65
N GLU A 256 -22.74 -17.31 4.48
CA GLU A 256 -23.13 -16.44 5.59
C GLU A 256 -21.98 -16.26 6.60
N GLY A 257 -21.26 -17.33 6.93
CA GLY A 257 -20.11 -17.27 7.85
C GLY A 257 -18.99 -16.36 7.34
N SER A 258 -18.61 -16.47 6.06
CA SER A 258 -17.61 -15.60 5.44
C SER A 258 -18.09 -14.15 5.37
N ALA A 259 -19.36 -13.91 5.08
CA ALA A 259 -19.92 -12.57 5.04
C ALA A 259 -19.95 -11.89 6.42
N GLN A 260 -20.35 -12.63 7.46
CA GLN A 260 -20.31 -12.16 8.85
C GLN A 260 -18.88 -11.88 9.31
N MET A 261 -17.93 -12.76 8.97
CA MET A 261 -16.51 -12.54 9.24
C MET A 261 -15.99 -11.26 8.58
N GLY A 262 -16.38 -11.00 7.33
CA GLY A 262 -16.03 -9.75 6.65
C GLY A 262 -16.51 -8.50 7.39
N LEU A 263 -17.75 -8.51 7.90
CA LEU A 263 -18.27 -7.41 8.74
C LEU A 263 -17.49 -7.26 10.05
N GLN A 264 -17.11 -8.37 10.68
CA GLN A 264 -16.31 -8.35 11.92
C GLN A 264 -14.91 -7.79 11.68
N ILE A 265 -14.27 -8.12 10.55
CA ILE A 265 -12.99 -7.55 10.14
C ILE A 265 -13.11 -6.04 9.95
N GLU A 266 -14.10 -5.56 9.19
CA GLU A 266 -14.33 -4.12 8.98
C GLU A 266 -14.57 -3.38 10.30
N ALA A 267 -15.36 -3.96 11.21
CA ALA A 267 -15.60 -3.38 12.53
C ALA A 267 -14.33 -3.34 13.39
N ALA A 268 -13.52 -4.40 13.38
CA ALA A 268 -12.27 -4.48 14.12
C ALA A 268 -11.23 -3.48 13.59
N GLN A 269 -11.12 -3.36 12.26
CA GLN A 269 -10.26 -2.39 11.58
C GLN A 269 -10.65 -0.95 11.91
N LYS A 270 -11.95 -0.64 11.87
CA LYS A 270 -12.46 0.68 12.26
C LYS A 270 -12.16 0.99 13.73
N SER A 271 -12.42 0.05 14.63
CA SER A 271 -12.15 0.24 16.07
C SER A 271 -10.66 0.43 16.35
N PHE A 272 -9.79 -0.31 15.65
CA PHE A 272 -8.34 -0.14 15.75
C PHE A 272 -7.92 1.26 15.29
N ALA A 273 -8.42 1.72 14.14
CA ALA A 273 -8.13 3.04 13.60
C ALA A 273 -8.58 4.18 14.54
N GLU A 274 -9.73 4.06 15.20
CA GLU A 274 -10.23 5.04 16.18
C GLU A 274 -9.34 5.13 17.43
N LYS A 275 -8.76 4.00 17.87
CA LYS A 275 -7.90 3.94 19.06
C LYS A 275 -6.43 4.27 18.77
N LEU A 276 -5.98 4.10 17.53
CA LEU A 276 -4.57 4.27 17.17
C LEU A 276 -3.98 5.63 17.61
N PRO A 277 -4.64 6.79 17.42
CA PRO A 277 -4.06 8.10 17.76
C PRO A 277 -3.69 8.28 19.23
N SER A 278 -4.37 7.59 20.16
CA SER A 278 -4.06 7.69 21.59
C SER A 278 -2.90 6.78 22.03
N THR A 279 -2.53 5.82 21.20
CA THR A 279 -1.42 4.89 21.47
C THR A 279 -0.06 5.55 21.24
N ARG A 280 1.00 4.94 21.79
CA ARG A 280 2.39 5.34 21.51
C ARG A 280 2.68 5.43 20.01
N VAL A 281 2.29 4.42 19.24
CA VAL A 281 2.47 4.37 17.78
C VAL A 281 1.78 5.56 17.11
N GLY A 282 0.53 5.85 17.47
CA GLY A 282 -0.20 7.00 16.93
C GLY A 282 0.44 8.35 17.29
N LYS A 283 0.92 8.50 18.53
CA LYS A 283 1.65 9.71 18.97
C LYS A 283 2.96 9.89 18.22
N LEU A 284 3.71 8.82 17.96
CA LEU A 284 4.94 8.85 17.16
C LEU A 284 4.66 9.26 15.71
N TYR A 285 3.61 8.74 15.07
CA TYR A 285 3.19 9.18 13.74
C TYR A 285 2.82 10.68 13.71
N ALA A 286 2.14 11.18 14.75
CA ALA A 286 1.84 12.61 14.85
C ALA A 286 3.11 13.47 15.00
N GLU A 287 4.15 12.98 15.69
CA GLU A 287 5.44 13.68 15.71
C GLU A 287 6.15 13.63 14.36
N ALA A 288 6.16 12.48 13.66
CA ALA A 288 6.70 12.38 12.31
C ALA A 288 6.03 13.37 11.34
N ALA A 289 4.71 13.53 11.45
CA ALA A 289 3.95 14.53 10.69
C ALA A 289 4.46 15.96 10.93
N LYS A 290 4.69 16.35 12.19
CA LYS A 290 5.25 17.68 12.53
C LYS A 290 6.62 17.91 11.91
N TYR A 291 7.53 16.93 12.00
CA TYR A 291 8.85 17.04 11.38
C TYR A 291 8.76 17.22 9.86
N ASN A 292 7.86 16.48 9.20
CA ASN A 292 7.64 16.63 7.76
C ASN A 292 6.98 17.98 7.41
N GLU A 293 6.01 18.45 8.19
CA GLU A 293 5.39 19.78 8.01
C GLU A 293 6.42 20.91 8.14
N GLU A 294 7.28 20.86 9.16
CA GLU A 294 8.37 21.81 9.34
C GLU A 294 9.38 21.74 8.18
N SER A 295 9.74 20.53 7.74
CA SER A 295 10.59 20.35 6.56
C SER A 295 9.97 20.95 5.30
N ILE A 296 8.67 20.76 5.11
CA ILE A 296 7.92 21.32 3.99
C ILE A 296 7.91 22.84 4.10
N SER A 297 7.66 23.41 5.29
CA SER A 297 7.68 24.86 5.48
C SER A 297 9.01 25.46 5.06
N ILE A 298 10.12 24.88 5.52
CA ILE A 298 11.46 25.36 5.17
C ILE A 298 11.70 25.30 3.65
N GLY A 299 11.33 24.19 3.01
CA GLY A 299 11.46 24.04 1.56
C GLY A 299 10.61 25.06 0.79
N ASN A 300 9.40 25.34 1.25
CA ASN A 300 8.52 26.34 0.66
C ASN A 300 9.11 27.73 0.76
N ASP A 301 9.68 28.11 1.90
CA ASP A 301 10.25 29.44 2.12
C ASP A 301 11.44 29.70 1.19
N ILE A 302 12.28 28.69 0.97
CA ILE A 302 13.40 28.78 0.02
C ILE A 302 12.88 28.93 -1.41
N ILE A 303 11.93 28.11 -1.84
CA ILE A 303 11.45 28.13 -3.23
C ILE A 303 10.64 29.40 -3.52
N LYS A 304 9.86 29.91 -2.54
CA LYS A 304 9.12 31.17 -2.68
C LYS A 304 10.02 32.37 -2.95
N ALA A 305 11.24 32.37 -2.43
CA ALA A 305 12.23 33.40 -2.68
C ALA A 305 12.87 33.31 -4.09
N THR A 306 12.39 32.41 -4.96
CA THR A 306 12.97 32.14 -6.28
C THR A 306 11.93 32.35 -7.39
N GLN A 307 12.37 32.34 -8.66
CA GLN A 307 11.47 32.44 -9.82
C GLN A 307 10.42 31.31 -9.88
N GLY A 308 10.66 30.17 -9.21
CA GLY A 308 9.71 29.06 -9.11
C GLY A 308 8.60 29.23 -8.07
N GLY A 309 8.64 30.29 -7.25
CA GLY A 309 7.72 30.49 -6.12
C GLY A 309 6.23 30.51 -6.52
N ASN A 310 5.88 31.28 -7.56
CA ASN A 310 4.50 31.37 -8.05
C ASN A 310 4.00 30.04 -8.63
N GLN A 311 4.90 29.27 -9.28
CA GLN A 311 4.56 27.95 -9.81
C GLN A 311 4.28 26.98 -8.66
N LEU A 312 5.12 26.98 -7.61
CA LEU A 312 4.91 26.17 -6.42
C LEU A 312 3.58 26.52 -5.75
N GLU A 313 3.28 27.80 -5.55
CA GLU A 313 2.03 28.22 -4.90
C GLU A 313 0.79 27.74 -5.67
N GLY A 314 0.78 27.87 -6.99
CA GLY A 314 -0.29 27.33 -7.83
C GLY A 314 -0.44 25.81 -7.70
N GLN A 315 0.68 25.07 -7.63
CA GLN A 315 0.66 23.62 -7.40
C GLN A 315 0.11 23.27 -6.01
N LEU A 316 0.52 23.98 -4.96
CA LEU A 316 0.04 23.75 -3.59
C LEU A 316 -1.47 24.03 -3.47
N GLN A 317 -1.98 25.07 -4.13
CA GLN A 317 -3.42 25.33 -4.20
C GLN A 317 -4.16 24.19 -4.91
N SER A 318 -3.62 23.70 -6.04
CA SER A 318 -4.18 22.56 -6.76
C SER A 318 -4.22 21.29 -5.89
N ILE A 319 -3.12 20.96 -5.20
CA ILE A 319 -3.03 19.82 -4.28
C ILE A 319 -4.06 19.96 -3.16
N LYS A 320 -4.21 21.16 -2.57
CA LYS A 320 -5.19 21.41 -1.52
C LYS A 320 -6.62 21.18 -2.02
N SER A 321 -6.95 21.66 -3.22
CA SER A 321 -8.25 21.41 -3.85
C SER A 321 -8.48 19.93 -4.14
N LEU A 322 -7.47 19.19 -4.61
CA LEU A 322 -7.54 17.74 -4.83
C LEU A 322 -7.79 16.99 -3.53
N LYS A 323 -7.06 17.30 -2.44
CA LYS A 323 -7.30 16.71 -1.12
C LYS A 323 -8.71 17.01 -0.60
N ALA A 324 -9.19 18.25 -0.75
CA ALA A 324 -10.53 18.66 -0.31
C ALA A 324 -11.66 17.97 -1.10
N SER A 325 -11.40 17.59 -2.35
CA SER A 325 -12.35 16.90 -3.23
C SER A 325 -12.18 15.38 -3.25
N SER A 326 -11.26 14.84 -2.44
CA SER A 326 -11.04 13.40 -2.34
C SER A 326 -12.30 12.70 -1.87
N GLN A 327 -12.75 11.72 -2.65
CA GLN A 327 -13.88 10.85 -2.33
C GLN A 327 -13.43 9.49 -1.78
N GLY A 328 -12.11 9.28 -1.68
CA GLY A 328 -11.53 8.05 -1.16
C GLY A 328 -11.59 7.96 0.36
N GLU A 329 -11.30 6.77 0.87
CA GLU A 329 -11.09 6.57 2.31
C GLU A 329 -9.94 7.46 2.80
N LYS A 330 -10.17 8.17 3.90
CA LYS A 330 -9.12 8.92 4.56
C LYS A 330 -8.12 7.91 5.16
N PRO A 331 -6.82 8.11 4.94
CA PRO A 331 -5.83 7.23 5.53
C PRO A 331 -5.90 7.31 7.06
N VAL A 332 -5.47 6.23 7.73
CA VAL A 332 -5.48 6.15 9.21
C VAL A 332 -4.60 7.26 9.82
N PHE A 333 -3.57 7.69 9.11
CA PHE A 333 -2.74 8.85 9.42
C PHE A 333 -2.14 9.42 8.11
N GLU A 334 -1.97 10.75 8.07
CA GLU A 334 -1.21 11.46 7.03
C GLU A 334 0.01 12.12 7.68
N ASP A 335 1.22 11.71 7.31
CA ASP A 335 2.46 12.16 7.96
C ASP A 335 3.54 12.63 6.96
N VAL A 336 3.51 12.23 5.69
CA VAL A 336 4.56 12.56 4.69
C VAL A 336 4.16 13.65 3.69
N SER A 337 2.87 13.78 3.34
CA SER A 337 2.37 14.69 2.29
C SER A 337 3.19 14.62 0.98
N PRO A 338 3.23 13.45 0.32
CA PRO A 338 4.14 13.17 -0.79
C PRO A 338 3.98 14.11 -1.99
N GLU A 339 2.77 14.57 -2.28
CA GLU A 339 2.48 15.44 -3.44
C GLU A 339 3.13 16.81 -3.28
N VAL A 340 3.09 17.34 -2.05
CA VAL A 340 3.73 18.62 -1.71
C VAL A 340 5.24 18.49 -1.83
N GLN A 341 5.81 17.41 -1.28
CA GLN A 341 7.26 17.20 -1.34
C GLN A 341 7.76 16.95 -2.77
N ALA A 342 7.00 16.23 -3.60
CA ALA A 342 7.33 16.02 -5.01
C ALA A 342 7.32 17.34 -5.79
N ALA A 343 6.30 18.19 -5.58
CA ALA A 343 6.25 19.54 -6.17
C ALA A 343 7.47 20.39 -5.75
N GLN A 344 7.84 20.35 -4.47
CA GLN A 344 9.03 21.04 -3.98
C GLN A 344 10.32 20.54 -4.64
N ILE A 345 10.53 19.23 -4.75
CA ILE A 345 11.73 18.65 -5.39
C ILE A 345 11.83 19.15 -6.84
N LYS A 346 10.71 19.12 -7.58
CA LYS A 346 10.66 19.59 -8.97
C LYS A 346 11.03 21.07 -9.08
N MET A 347 10.55 21.91 -8.15
CA MET A 347 10.87 23.34 -8.15
C MET A 347 12.29 23.61 -7.67
N LEU A 348 12.82 22.87 -6.70
CA LEU A 348 14.19 23.00 -6.23
C LEU A 348 15.20 22.76 -7.36
N ALA A 349 14.95 21.77 -8.23
CA ALA A 349 15.80 21.52 -9.39
C ALA A 349 15.90 22.75 -10.33
N LYS A 350 14.89 23.63 -10.33
CA LYS A 350 14.86 24.87 -11.14
C LYS A 350 15.43 26.08 -10.42
N VAL A 351 15.65 26.00 -9.10
CA VAL A 351 16.31 27.06 -8.35
C VAL A 351 17.73 27.24 -8.88
N GLY A 352 18.21 28.48 -8.97
CA GLY A 352 19.58 28.77 -9.39
C GLY A 352 20.61 28.39 -8.31
N THR A 353 21.62 29.24 -8.14
CA THR A 353 22.57 29.13 -7.04
C THR A 353 21.89 29.50 -5.73
N LEU A 354 22.11 28.70 -4.69
CA LEU A 354 21.63 28.97 -3.33
C LEU A 354 22.72 29.68 -2.54
N ASP A 355 22.34 30.66 -1.71
CA ASP A 355 23.26 31.26 -0.74
C ASP A 355 23.49 30.33 0.47
N ASP A 356 24.49 30.65 1.30
CA ASP A 356 24.86 29.80 2.45
C ASP A 356 23.75 29.66 3.49
N THR A 357 22.87 30.66 3.62
CA THR A 357 21.73 30.61 4.54
C THR A 357 20.69 29.61 4.01
N GLN A 358 20.36 29.69 2.72
CA GLN A 358 19.43 28.78 2.06
C GLN A 358 19.98 27.35 2.04
N LYS A 359 21.29 27.16 1.84
CA LYS A 359 21.94 25.85 1.93
C LYS A 359 21.79 25.23 3.32
N LYS A 360 22.01 26.01 4.39
CA LYS A 360 21.81 25.55 5.78
C LYS A 360 20.34 25.22 6.08
N MET A 361 19.41 26.02 5.55
CA MET A 361 17.98 25.76 5.67
C MET A 361 17.60 24.43 4.99
N LEU A 362 18.09 24.16 3.79
CA LEU A 362 17.85 22.88 3.10
C LEU A 362 18.43 21.68 3.84
N ALA A 363 19.65 21.80 4.37
CA ALA A 363 20.22 20.76 5.21
C ALA A 363 19.36 20.49 6.45
N THR A 364 18.82 21.55 7.07
CA THR A 364 17.88 21.44 8.20
C THR A 364 16.57 20.77 7.81
N ALA A 365 15.99 21.10 6.65
CA ALA A 365 14.81 20.44 6.12
C ALA A 365 15.06 18.93 5.94
N GLN A 366 16.19 18.58 5.34
CA GLN A 366 16.57 17.19 5.12
C GLN A 366 16.80 16.41 6.42
N GLU A 367 17.42 17.04 7.43
CA GLU A 367 17.55 16.46 8.77
C GLU A 367 16.17 16.10 9.36
N LYS A 368 15.19 17.00 9.24
CA LYS A 368 13.82 16.76 9.72
C LYS A 368 13.15 15.60 8.98
N ARG A 369 13.32 15.48 7.65
CA ARG A 369 12.81 14.32 6.88
C ARG A 369 13.41 13.01 7.36
N LEU A 370 14.71 12.98 7.61
CA LEU A 370 15.39 11.78 8.10
C LEU A 370 14.92 11.38 9.51
N VAL A 371 14.69 12.37 10.38
CA VAL A 371 14.08 12.11 11.71
C VAL A 371 12.67 11.53 11.54
N ALA A 372 11.82 12.14 10.71
CA ALA A 372 10.48 11.62 10.44
C ALA A 372 10.52 10.18 9.86
N GLN A 373 11.40 9.92 8.90
CA GLN A 373 11.60 8.60 8.30
C GLN A 373 11.98 7.54 9.33
N ASN A 374 12.87 7.88 10.27
CA ASN A 374 13.26 6.97 11.35
C ASN A 374 12.09 6.66 12.27
N ILE A 375 11.29 7.66 12.64
CA ILE A 375 10.10 7.48 13.47
C ILE A 375 9.09 6.57 12.76
N ILE A 376 8.81 6.82 11.47
CA ILE A 376 7.90 5.99 10.66
C ILE A 376 8.40 4.54 10.59
N THR A 377 9.72 4.34 10.38
CA THR A 377 10.33 2.99 10.34
C THR A 377 10.11 2.23 11.64
N GLN A 378 10.33 2.89 12.77
CA GLN A 378 10.17 2.29 14.10
C GLN A 378 8.71 1.95 14.38
N SER A 379 7.80 2.91 14.13
CA SER A 379 6.36 2.74 14.28
C SER A 379 5.81 1.62 13.39
N TYR A 380 6.32 1.49 12.16
CA TYR A 380 6.01 0.38 11.26
C TYR A 380 6.44 -0.97 11.85
N GLY A 381 7.66 -1.05 12.41
CA GLY A 381 8.14 -2.24 13.12
C GLY A 381 7.27 -2.63 14.32
N GLU A 382 6.79 -1.66 15.10
CA GLU A 382 5.87 -1.89 16.22
C GLU A 382 4.49 -2.40 15.73
N LEU A 383 3.97 -1.89 14.61
CA LEU A 383 2.74 -2.41 13.99
C LEU A 383 2.89 -3.85 13.51
N ILE A 384 4.06 -4.23 12.94
CA ILE A 384 4.35 -5.62 12.58
C ILE A 384 4.35 -6.51 13.83
N GLN A 385 4.99 -6.05 14.92
CA GLN A 385 5.02 -6.80 16.17
C GLN A 385 3.62 -7.00 16.75
N LEU A 386 2.77 -5.98 16.69
CA LEU A 386 1.36 -6.07 17.09
C LEU A 386 0.58 -7.10 16.26
N MET A 387 0.72 -7.04 14.93
CA MET A 387 0.10 -8.02 14.04
C MET A 387 0.60 -9.45 14.34
N THR A 388 1.90 -9.61 14.59
CA THR A 388 2.52 -10.92 14.88
C THR A 388 2.11 -11.45 16.26
N ALA A 389 2.02 -10.60 17.27
CA ALA A 389 1.53 -10.98 18.60
C ALA A 389 0.08 -11.49 18.53
N ASN A 390 -0.73 -10.89 17.66
CA ASN A 390 -2.11 -11.31 17.41
C ASN A 390 -2.23 -12.50 16.45
N ALA A 391 -1.13 -12.95 15.82
CA ALA A 391 -1.15 -14.11 14.92
C ALA A 391 -1.41 -15.44 15.64
N GLY A 392 -1.30 -15.46 16.99
CA GLY A 392 -1.77 -16.55 17.84
C GLY A 392 -3.27 -16.49 18.19
N GLY A 393 -3.99 -15.47 17.74
CA GLY A 393 -5.41 -15.22 18.00
C GLY A 393 -6.35 -15.53 16.83
N ASP A 394 -7.60 -15.07 16.93
CA ASP A 394 -8.62 -15.19 15.87
C ASP A 394 -8.25 -14.34 14.63
N PHE A 395 -8.60 -14.79 13.43
CA PHE A 395 -8.28 -14.14 12.14
C PHE A 395 -8.74 -12.68 12.09
N VAL A 396 -9.86 -12.36 12.75
CA VAL A 396 -10.37 -10.99 12.90
C VAL A 396 -9.39 -10.09 13.66
N GLN A 397 -8.75 -10.60 14.72
CA GLN A 397 -7.79 -9.82 15.52
C GLN A 397 -6.47 -9.60 14.78
N MET A 398 -6.01 -10.62 14.04
CA MET A 398 -4.80 -10.53 13.22
C MET A 398 -4.94 -9.45 12.12
N THR A 399 -6.14 -9.27 11.56
CA THR A 399 -6.40 -8.36 10.44
C THR A 399 -6.82 -6.94 10.87
N ALA A 400 -7.04 -6.71 12.17
CA ALA A 400 -7.50 -5.43 12.70
C ALA A 400 -6.49 -4.29 12.46
N SER A 401 -5.18 -4.55 12.58
CA SER A 401 -4.13 -3.54 12.37
C SER A 401 -3.74 -3.37 10.89
N LEU A 402 -4.28 -4.19 9.99
CA LEU A 402 -3.82 -4.26 8.61
C LEU A 402 -3.94 -2.92 7.85
N PRO A 403 -5.04 -2.15 7.95
CA PRO A 403 -5.12 -0.84 7.29
C PRO A 403 -4.07 0.15 7.79
N ALA A 404 -3.77 0.13 9.10
CA ALA A 404 -2.72 0.96 9.68
C ALA A 404 -1.33 0.50 9.22
N LEU A 405 -1.10 -0.82 9.12
CA LEU A 405 0.15 -1.37 8.59
C LEU A 405 0.35 -1.01 7.12
N THR A 406 -0.70 -1.06 6.31
CA THR A 406 -0.69 -0.62 4.91
C THR A 406 -0.39 0.87 4.79
N ALA A 407 -1.04 1.72 5.59
CA ALA A 407 -0.77 3.15 5.63
C ALA A 407 0.69 3.43 6.04
N ALA A 408 1.17 2.78 7.09
CA ALA A 408 2.56 2.87 7.55
C ALA A 408 3.57 2.47 6.46
N ASN A 409 3.31 1.36 5.77
CA ASN A 409 4.14 0.90 4.66
C ASN A 409 4.17 1.95 3.54
N ASN A 410 3.02 2.48 3.13
CA ASN A 410 2.93 3.50 2.10
C ASN A 410 3.71 4.77 2.48
N ASN A 411 3.55 5.25 3.72
CA ASN A 411 4.25 6.43 4.21
C ASN A 411 5.76 6.19 4.26
N LEU A 412 6.20 4.99 4.64
CA LEU A 412 7.61 4.65 4.66
C LEU A 412 8.19 4.57 3.24
N ILE A 413 7.48 3.99 2.27
CA ILE A 413 7.87 4.02 0.85
C ILE A 413 8.03 5.47 0.37
N GLN A 414 7.01 6.29 0.60
CA GLN A 414 7.01 7.70 0.21
C GLN A 414 8.20 8.44 0.84
N SER A 415 8.41 8.27 2.14
CA SER A 415 9.51 8.88 2.87
C SER A 415 10.87 8.48 2.31
N CYS A 416 11.11 7.18 2.05
CA CYS A 416 12.34 6.70 1.43
C CYS A 416 12.62 7.36 0.07
N ILE A 417 11.62 7.39 -0.82
CA ILE A 417 11.77 7.93 -2.17
C ILE A 417 12.02 9.44 -2.12
N ILE A 418 11.23 10.16 -1.32
CA ILE A 418 11.34 11.61 -1.16
C ILE A 418 12.70 11.99 -0.58
N THR A 419 13.14 11.34 0.50
CA THR A 419 14.46 11.56 1.10
C THR A 419 15.56 11.34 0.07
N ALA A 420 15.52 10.25 -0.71
CA ALA A 420 16.52 9.95 -1.72
C ALA A 420 16.57 10.99 -2.84
N LYS A 421 15.41 11.46 -3.32
CA LYS A 421 15.31 12.51 -4.34
C LYS A 421 15.81 13.86 -3.82
N TRP A 422 15.52 14.20 -2.57
CA TRP A 422 16.07 15.39 -1.92
C TRP A 422 17.58 15.32 -1.78
N ASP A 423 18.13 14.17 -1.36
CA ASP A 423 19.57 13.94 -1.30
C ASP A 423 20.25 14.15 -2.67
N GLN A 424 19.60 13.73 -3.76
CA GLN A 424 20.10 13.97 -5.11
C GLN A 424 20.04 15.46 -5.48
N ALA A 425 18.92 16.13 -5.18
CA ALA A 425 18.74 17.55 -5.47
C ALA A 425 19.72 18.42 -4.66
N MET A 426 19.95 18.12 -3.39
CA MET A 426 20.95 18.78 -2.54
C MET A 426 22.38 18.61 -3.03
N ARG A 427 22.74 17.39 -3.49
CA ARG A 427 24.06 17.13 -4.08
C ARG A 427 24.31 17.96 -5.33
N SER A 428 23.29 18.20 -6.15
CA SER A 428 23.39 19.08 -7.31
C SER A 428 23.60 20.57 -6.96
N LYS A 429 23.49 20.92 -5.67
CA LYS A 429 23.64 22.28 -5.11
C LYS A 429 24.82 22.39 -4.14
N ASP A 430 25.72 21.41 -4.13
CA ASP A 430 26.89 21.32 -3.26
C ASP A 430 26.55 21.40 -1.76
N ILE A 431 25.39 20.84 -1.37
CA ILE A 431 24.98 20.78 0.03
C ILE A 431 25.33 19.40 0.57
N PRO A 432 26.12 19.31 1.66
CA PRO A 432 26.49 18.03 2.25
C PRO A 432 25.25 17.33 2.84
N LYS A 433 25.36 16.01 3.01
CA LYS A 433 24.34 15.23 3.72
C LYS A 433 24.24 15.69 5.17
N PRO A 434 23.04 15.64 5.78
CA PRO A 434 22.87 15.89 7.20
C PRO A 434 23.71 14.96 8.09
N ASP A 435 24.02 15.42 9.31
CA ASP A 435 24.74 14.64 10.31
C ASP A 435 23.86 13.49 10.84
N ALA A 436 24.26 12.25 10.51
CA ALA A 436 23.56 11.04 10.93
C ALA A 436 23.44 10.91 12.46
N LYS A 437 24.44 11.34 13.24
CA LYS A 437 24.38 11.23 14.71
C LYS A 437 23.32 12.15 15.30
N LYS A 438 23.14 13.33 14.70
CA LYS A 438 22.14 14.30 15.13
C LYS A 438 20.72 13.78 14.86
N VAL A 439 20.51 13.16 13.70
CA VAL A 439 19.25 12.49 13.33
C VAL A 439 18.93 11.32 14.28
N GLU A 440 19.92 10.48 14.57
CA GLU A 440 19.78 9.34 15.50
C GLU A 440 19.43 9.79 16.93
N SER A 441 20.10 10.84 17.42
CA SER A 441 19.86 11.40 18.76
C SER A 441 18.42 11.92 18.91
N ALA A 442 17.94 12.73 17.96
CA ALA A 442 16.58 13.27 17.98
C ALA A 442 15.51 12.16 17.99
N THR A 443 15.75 11.07 17.25
CA THR A 443 14.87 9.90 17.24
C THR A 443 14.88 9.17 18.59
N THR A 444 16.05 9.05 19.22
CA THR A 444 16.23 8.37 20.51
C THR A 444 15.53 9.13 21.65
N ASP A 445 15.59 10.46 21.64
CA ASP A 445 14.93 11.31 22.63
C ASP A 445 13.40 11.18 22.56
N LEU A 446 12.83 11.17 21.35
CA LEU A 446 11.39 10.98 21.14
C LEU A 446 10.93 9.61 21.62
N ASN A 447 11.69 8.56 21.35
CA ASN A 447 11.36 7.23 21.86
C ASN A 447 11.33 7.18 23.39
N SER A 448 12.25 7.89 24.04
CA SER A 448 12.28 7.97 25.50
C SER A 448 11.09 8.76 26.05
N LYS A 449 10.64 9.80 25.33
CA LYS A 449 9.47 10.62 25.71
C LYS A 449 8.16 9.85 25.73
N TYR A 450 7.97 8.87 24.85
CA TYR A 450 6.72 8.11 24.73
C TYR A 450 6.84 6.66 25.23
N LYS A 451 7.77 6.36 26.14
CA LYS A 451 7.98 5.00 26.69
C LYS A 451 6.86 4.48 27.61
N GLU A 452 5.87 5.32 27.93
CA GLU A 452 4.77 5.03 28.85
C GLU A 452 3.60 4.34 28.13
#